data_AF-A0A0M6WX46-F1
#
_entry.id   AF-A0A0M6WX46-F1
#
_cell.length_a   1.000
_cell.length_b   1.000
_cell.length_c   1.000
_cell.angle_alpha   90.00
_cell.angle_beta   90.00
_cell.angle_gamma   90.00
#
_symmetry.space_group_name_H-M   'P 1'
#
loop_
_entity.id
_entity.type
_entity.pdbx_description
1 polymer ?
#
loop_
_entity_poly.entity_id
_entity_poly.type
_entity_poly.pdbx_seq_one_letter_code
_entity_poly.pdbx_strand_id
1 'polypeptide(L)'
;MTRKILANDAAEIKSLIDIIEPENIICLGLDTSVVVIRTLIDKKFSCNRVSELIGTGEPYIYGETYIYPVAHPGYWGTSTRGEDNVIADWMRIRK
;
A
#
# COMPACT_ATOMS: atom_id res chain seq x y z
N MET A 1 -10.22 -1.47 -9.55
CA MET A 1 -10.33 -0.02 -9.28
C MET A 1 -9.09 0.66 -9.83
N THR A 2 -9.18 1.86 -10.42
CA THR A 2 -8.03 2.51 -11.08
C THR A 2 -7.45 3.63 -10.20
N ARG A 3 -6.16 3.93 -10.37
CA ARG A 3 -5.49 5.07 -9.69
C ARG A 3 -6.24 6.39 -9.81
N LYS A 4 -6.83 6.67 -10.98
CA LYS A 4 -7.52 7.93 -11.24
C LYS A 4 -8.75 8.09 -10.36
N ILE A 5 -9.52 7.02 -10.18
CA ILE A 5 -10.72 7.03 -9.33
C ILE A 5 -10.30 7.19 -7.87
N LEU A 6 -9.33 6.40 -7.42
CA LEU A 6 -8.81 6.45 -6.04
C LEU A 6 -8.23 7.82 -5.66
N ALA A 7 -7.63 8.53 -6.62
CA ALA A 7 -7.09 9.86 -6.38
C ALA A 7 -8.17 10.89 -6.05
N ASN A 8 -9.41 10.69 -6.48
CA ASN A 8 -10.52 11.57 -6.11
C ASN A 8 -10.88 11.44 -4.62
N ASP A 9 -10.68 10.25 -4.07
CA ASP A 9 -10.98 9.94 -2.67
C ASP A 9 -9.79 10.23 -1.74
N ALA A 10 -8.69 10.76 -2.26
CA ALA A 10 -7.46 10.98 -1.50
C ALA A 10 -7.65 11.87 -0.27
N ALA A 11 -8.48 12.90 -0.37
CA ALA A 11 -8.79 13.79 0.76
C ALA A 11 -9.56 13.05 1.86
N GLU A 12 -10.52 12.21 1.47
CA GLU A 12 -11.31 11.40 2.40
C GLU A 12 -10.44 10.33 3.08
N ILE A 13 -9.60 9.65 2.29
CA ILE A 13 -8.62 8.68 2.81
C ILE A 13 -7.70 9.35 3.84
N LYS A 14 -7.19 10.55 3.53
CA LYS A 14 -6.36 11.29 4.48
C LYS A 14 -7.12 11.66 5.76
N SER A 15 -8.34 12.17 5.62
CA SER A 15 -9.20 12.51 6.75
C SER A 15 -9.42 11.32 7.68
N LEU A 16 -9.74 10.14 7.12
CA LEU A 16 -9.93 8.92 7.90
C LEU A 16 -8.65 8.48 8.63
N ILE A 17 -7.50 8.59 7.98
CA ILE A 17 -6.21 8.24 8.59
C ILE A 17 -5.85 9.21 9.71
N ASP A 18 -6.07 10.51 9.50
CA ASP A 18 -5.81 11.54 10.51
C ASP A 18 -6.77 11.41 11.72
N ILE A 19 -7.96 10.80 11.56
CA ILE A 19 -8.90 10.51 12.66
C ILE A 19 -8.55 9.21 13.41
N ILE A 20 -8.20 8.16 12.66
CA ILE A 20 -7.96 6.82 13.23
C ILE A 20 -6.56 6.73 13.85
N GLU A 21 -5.61 7.52 13.35
CA GLU A 21 -4.19 7.48 13.74
C GLU A 21 -3.64 6.05 13.82
N PRO A 22 -3.77 5.24 12.75
CA PRO A 22 -3.38 3.85 12.80
C PRO A 22 -1.86 3.72 12.92
N GLU A 23 -1.41 2.77 13.74
CA GLU A 23 0.00 2.34 13.74
C GLU A 23 0.41 1.74 12.40
N ASN A 24 -0.50 0.99 11.76
CA ASN A 24 -0.24 0.24 10.55
C ASN A 24 -1.33 0.45 9.48
N ILE A 25 -0.92 0.79 8.26
CA ILE A 25 -1.78 0.86 7.06
C ILE A 25 -1.36 -0.25 6.11
N ILE A 26 -2.28 -1.15 5.77
CA ILE A 26 -2.03 -2.24 4.81
C ILE A 26 -2.69 -1.88 3.48
N CYS A 27 -1.88 -1.62 2.45
CA CYS A 27 -2.38 -1.24 1.14
C CYS A 27 -2.53 -2.47 0.23
N LEU A 28 -3.77 -2.84 -0.09
CA LEU A 28 -4.07 -4.00 -0.93
C LEU A 28 -3.95 -3.65 -2.42
N GLY A 29 -2.80 -3.98 -3.00
CA GLY A 29 -2.53 -3.83 -4.42
C GLY A 29 -1.85 -2.51 -4.82
N LEU A 30 -1.21 -2.53 -6.00
CA LEU A 30 -0.36 -1.47 -6.53
C LEU A 30 -1.02 -0.08 -6.54
N ASP A 31 -2.23 0.01 -7.09
CA ASP A 31 -2.90 1.30 -7.29
C ASP A 31 -3.28 1.97 -5.97
N THR A 32 -3.79 1.17 -5.03
CA THR A 32 -4.11 1.62 -3.66
C THR A 32 -2.85 2.15 -2.98
N SER A 33 -1.76 1.39 -3.00
CA SER A 33 -0.50 1.79 -2.37
C SER A 33 0.07 3.06 -2.98
N VAL A 34 0.09 3.18 -4.31
CA VAL A 34 0.58 4.40 -4.98
C VAL A 34 -0.23 5.62 -4.57
N VAL A 35 -1.56 5.48 -4.45
CA VAL A 35 -2.42 6.59 -4.02
C VAL A 35 -2.17 6.95 -2.55
N VAL A 36 -2.11 5.96 -1.65
CA VAL A 36 -1.82 6.20 -0.23
C VAL A 36 -0.47 6.88 -0.04
N ILE A 37 0.59 6.39 -0.69
CA ILE A 37 1.93 7.00 -0.61
C ILE A 37 1.93 8.42 -1.20
N ARG A 38 1.19 8.66 -2.29
CA ARG A 38 1.02 10.02 -2.84
C ARG A 38 0.33 10.98 -1.89
N THR A 39 -0.68 10.49 -1.21
CA THR A 39 -1.50 11.28 -0.30
C THR A 39 -0.74 11.64 0.97
N LEU A 40 0.03 10.70 1.52
CA LEU A 40 0.64 10.84 2.85
C LEU A 40 2.12 11.27 2.81
N ILE A 41 2.89 10.78 1.84
CA ILE A 41 4.36 10.89 1.86
C ILE A 41 4.86 11.77 0.73
N ASP A 42 4.68 11.37 -0.53
CA ASP A 42 5.22 12.05 -1.69
C ASP A 42 4.20 12.12 -2.83
N LYS A 43 3.64 13.32 -3.05
CA LYS A 43 2.66 13.61 -4.11
C LYS A 43 3.12 13.20 -5.51
N LYS A 44 4.43 13.09 -5.76
CA LYS A 44 5.01 12.70 -7.06
C LYS A 44 5.37 11.23 -7.15
N PHE A 45 5.19 10.46 -6.08
CA PHE A 45 5.54 9.05 -6.04
C PHE A 45 4.92 8.28 -7.21
N SER A 46 5.68 7.36 -7.80
CA SER A 46 5.17 6.51 -8.87
C SER A 46 5.86 5.16 -8.83
N CYS A 47 5.06 4.12 -9.07
CA CYS A 47 5.55 2.76 -9.20
C CYS A 47 4.60 1.99 -10.13
N ASN A 48 5.16 1.06 -10.91
CA ASN A 48 4.40 0.32 -11.91
C ASN A 48 4.35 -1.19 -11.64
N ARG A 49 5.04 -1.68 -10.60
CA ARG A 49 5.07 -3.09 -10.24
C ARG A 49 5.01 -3.28 -8.74
N VAL A 50 4.20 -4.24 -8.29
CA VAL A 50 4.09 -4.60 -6.87
C VAL A 50 5.44 -5.02 -6.29
N SER A 51 6.25 -5.78 -7.03
CA SER A 51 7.57 -6.21 -6.55
C SER A 51 8.54 -5.05 -6.33
N GLU A 52 8.51 -4.02 -7.19
CA GLU A 52 9.34 -2.82 -7.03
C GLU A 52 8.88 -1.97 -5.85
N LEU A 53 7.55 -1.84 -5.70
CA LEU A 53 6.91 -1.13 -4.60
C LEU A 53 7.19 -1.78 -3.24
N ILE A 54 7.21 -3.11 -3.17
CA ILE A 54 7.54 -3.83 -1.94
C ILE A 54 9.05 -3.81 -1.69
N GLY A 55 9.86 -3.89 -2.75
CA GLY A 55 11.31 -3.72 -2.68
C GLY A 55 11.95 -4.65 -1.65
N THR A 56 12.60 -4.05 -0.64
CA THR A 56 13.27 -4.76 0.46
C THR A 56 12.31 -5.35 1.50
N GLY A 57 11.02 -5.03 1.42
CA GLY A 57 10.00 -5.42 2.40
C GLY A 57 9.87 -4.47 3.59
N GLU A 58 10.69 -3.42 3.67
CA GLU A 58 10.57 -2.38 4.69
C GLU A 58 9.30 -1.54 4.46
N PRO A 59 8.60 -1.13 5.53
CA PRO A 59 7.45 -0.23 5.40
C PRO A 59 7.87 1.14 4.89
N TYR A 60 6.94 1.79 4.19
CA TYR A 60 6.99 3.25 4.06
C TYR A 60 6.54 3.87 5.38
N ILE A 61 7.10 5.04 5.73
CA ILE A 61 6.85 5.68 7.03
C ILE A 61 6.17 7.04 6.82
N TYR A 62 5.07 7.27 7.53
CA TYR A 62 4.38 8.56 7.63
C TYR A 62 4.20 8.90 9.11
N GLY A 63 5.02 9.81 9.64
CA GLY A 63 5.06 10.05 11.08
C GLY A 63 5.44 8.79 11.84
N GLU A 64 4.55 8.32 12.72
CA GLU A 64 4.69 7.05 13.46
C GLU A 64 3.94 5.88 12.80
N THR A 65 3.22 6.13 11.70
CA THR A 65 2.46 5.11 10.97
C THR A 65 3.33 4.38 9.94
N TYR A 66 3.33 3.05 10.01
CA TYR A 66 3.92 2.18 9.01
C TYR A 66 2.93 1.85 7.90
N ILE A 67 3.37 1.95 6.65
CA ILE A 67 2.57 1.67 5.46
C ILE A 67 3.16 0.48 4.72
N TYR A 68 2.36 -0.55 4.56
CA TYR A 68 2.74 -1.85 4.03
C TYR A 68 1.99 -2.15 2.73
N PRO A 69 2.63 -1.98 1.56
CA PRO A 69 2.10 -2.47 0.30
C PRO A 69 2.10 -3.99 0.23
N VAL A 70 0.96 -4.59 -0.09
CA VAL A 70 0.84 -6.03 -0.33
C VAL A 70 0.19 -6.29 -1.68
N ALA A 71 0.36 -7.50 -2.20
CA ALA A 71 -0.45 -7.93 -3.34
C ALA A 71 -1.95 -7.92 -2.99
N HIS A 72 -2.79 -7.53 -3.95
CA HIS A 72 -4.23 -7.60 -3.77
C HIS A 72 -4.65 -9.08 -3.62
N PRO A 73 -5.50 -9.45 -2.64
CA PRO A 73 -5.80 -10.85 -2.32
C PRO A 73 -6.65 -11.56 -3.39
N GLY A 74 -7.20 -10.82 -4.36
CA GLY A 74 -7.91 -11.40 -5.51
C GLY A 74 -6.98 -12.22 -6.42
N TYR A 75 -7.58 -13.17 -7.17
CA TYR A 75 -6.87 -14.17 -7.97
C TYR A 75 -5.67 -13.61 -8.75
N TRP A 76 -5.86 -12.54 -9.53
CA TRP A 76 -4.79 -11.96 -10.35
C TRP A 76 -3.66 -11.34 -9.53
N GLY A 77 -3.97 -10.72 -8.38
CA GLY A 77 -2.95 -10.14 -7.51
C GLY A 77 -2.07 -11.22 -6.89
N THR A 78 -2.70 -12.27 -6.33
CA THR A 78 -2.00 -13.42 -5.75
C THR A 78 -1.21 -14.19 -6.81
N SER A 79 -1.82 -14.50 -7.95
CA SER A 79 -1.17 -15.25 -9.03
C SER A 79 0.04 -14.51 -9.61
N THR A 80 -0.05 -13.19 -9.80
CA THR A 80 1.07 -12.38 -10.33
C THR A 80 2.20 -12.24 -9.33
N ARG A 81 1.89 -12.12 -8.03
CA ARG A 81 2.91 -12.00 -6.97
C ARG A 81 3.61 -13.34 -6.70
N GLY A 82 2.89 -14.44 -6.85
CA GLY A 82 3.32 -15.78 -6.44
C GLY A 82 2.98 -16.04 -4.97
N GLU A 83 2.51 -17.25 -4.67
CA GLU A 83 1.96 -17.60 -3.35
C GLU A 83 3.00 -17.41 -2.21
N ASP A 84 4.22 -17.92 -2.38
CA ASP A 84 5.29 -17.77 -1.39
C ASP A 84 5.59 -16.31 -1.07
N ASN A 85 5.59 -15.47 -2.11
CA ASN A 85 5.81 -14.04 -1.98
C ASN A 85 4.66 -13.33 -1.26
N VAL A 86 3.41 -13.75 -1.52
CA VAL A 86 2.24 -13.23 -0.78
C VAL A 86 2.35 -13.60 0.69
N ILE A 87 2.72 -14.85 1.00
CA ILE A 87 2.93 -15.29 2.39
C ILE A 87 4.03 -14.46 3.04
N ALA A 88 5.16 -14.25 2.36
CA ALA A 88 6.24 -13.40 2.84
C ALA A 88 5.76 -11.96 3.11
N ASP A 89 4.96 -11.38 2.22
CA ASP A 89 4.37 -10.03 2.35
C ASP A 89 3.49 -9.91 3.60
N TRP A 90 2.75 -10.95 3.97
CA TRP A 90 1.95 -10.94 5.20
C TRP A 90 2.79 -11.18 6.45
N MET A 91 3.79 -12.05 6.37
CA MET A 91 4.65 -12.36 7.52
C MET A 91 5.48 -11.17 7.99
N ARG A 92 5.90 -10.28 7.08
CA ARG A 92 6.63 -9.05 7.43
C ARG A 92 5.79 -8.03 8.22
N ILE A 93 4.46 -8.14 8.22
CA ILE A 93 3.56 -7.24 8.98
C ILE A 93 3.41 -7.70 10.44
N ARG A 94 3.73 -8.96 10.77
CA ARG A 94 3.48 -9.56 12.10
C ARG A 94 4.50 -9.15 13.17
N LYS A 95 5.26 -8.08 12.97
CA LYS A 95 6.19 -7.53 13.96
C LYS A 95 5.49 -6.43 14.76
#